data_AF-A0A959B088-F1
#
_entry.id   AF-A0A959B088-F1
#
_cell.length_a   1.000
_cell.length_b   1.000
_cell.length_c   1.000
_cell.angle_alpha   90.00
_cell.angle_beta   90.00
_cell.angle_gamma   90.00
#
_symmetry.space_group_name_H-M   'P 1'
#
loop_
_entity.id
_entity.type
_entity.pdbx_description
1 polymer ?
#
loop_
_entity_poly.entity_id
_entity_poly.type
_entity_poly.pdbx_seq_one_letter_code
_entity_poly.pdbx_strand_id
1 'polypeptide(L)'
;MQIKGSSKVYDVVIVGSGAGGGMAAKILSESGLEVAVLEAGPYFDPADPAQRTQLRWPWESPRRGAPSTRAFGDFDAAYGGWEIEGEPYTRVPGTQFEWFRSRMLGGRTNHWGRIALRFGPLDFKRKDIDGLGDNWPIGYEEVKPYYDKVDKLVGIFGSKENLANEPNGFFLPPPKPRLHELYYIKAARKANVTAIPARMSILTKRI
;
A
#
# COMPACT_ATOMS: atom_id res chain seq x y z
N MET A 1 -7.09 -34.52 14.26
CA MET A 1 -6.61 -33.15 14.55
C MET A 1 -6.58 -32.99 16.07
N GLN A 2 -5.41 -33.04 16.70
CA GLN A 2 -5.26 -32.74 18.13
C GLN A 2 -4.99 -31.25 18.27
N ILE A 3 -5.96 -30.50 18.81
CA ILE A 3 -5.77 -29.08 19.14
C ILE A 3 -4.89 -29.04 20.39
N LYS A 4 -3.65 -28.57 20.25
CA LYS A 4 -2.79 -28.26 21.40
C LYS A 4 -3.31 -26.96 22.01
N GLY A 5 -3.92 -27.05 23.19
CA GLY A 5 -4.36 -25.87 23.94
C GLY A 5 -3.15 -25.03 24.34
N SER A 6 -3.18 -23.74 24.01
CA SER A 6 -2.26 -22.74 24.59
C SER A 6 -2.88 -22.23 25.89
N SER A 7 -2.08 -22.15 26.96
CA SER A 7 -2.52 -21.49 28.20
C SER A 7 -2.56 -19.96 28.07
N LYS A 8 -1.90 -19.40 27.05
CA LYS A 8 -1.90 -17.97 26.80
C LYS A 8 -3.21 -17.55 26.13
N VAL A 9 -3.95 -16.67 26.80
CA VAL A 9 -5.15 -16.00 26.31
C VAL A 9 -4.73 -14.66 25.71
N TYR A 10 -5.32 -14.31 24.57
CA TYR A 10 -5.11 -13.02 23.93
C TYR A 10 -6.45 -12.27 23.89
N ASP A 11 -6.40 -10.95 24.01
CA ASP A 11 -7.59 -10.11 23.90
C ASP A 11 -8.11 -10.04 22.46
N VAL A 12 -7.17 -10.02 21.49
CA VAL A 12 -7.49 -9.91 20.07
C VAL A 12 -6.61 -10.84 19.24
N VAL A 13 -7.22 -11.51 18.27
CA VAL A 13 -6.52 -12.26 17.21
C VAL A 13 -6.74 -11.56 15.88
N ILE A 14 -5.65 -11.19 15.22
CA ILE A 14 -5.63 -10.58 13.88
C ILE A 14 -5.16 -11.63 12.88
N VAL A 15 -5.97 -11.89 11.87
CA VAL A 15 -5.63 -12.81 10.78
C VAL A 15 -5.10 -12.02 9.59
N GLY A 16 -3.81 -12.15 9.33
CA GLY A 16 -3.05 -11.47 8.30
C GLY A 16 -2.29 -10.25 8.83
N SER A 17 -1.00 -10.16 8.54
CA SER A 17 -0.12 -9.09 9.00
C SER A 17 0.07 -7.96 7.97
N GLY A 18 -0.78 -7.92 6.94
CA GLY A 18 -0.74 -6.92 5.87
C GLY A 18 -1.04 -5.49 6.33
N ALA A 19 -1.21 -4.55 5.39
CA ALA A 19 -1.44 -3.13 5.67
C ALA A 19 -2.50 -2.86 6.77
N GLY A 20 -3.66 -3.50 6.68
CA GLY A 20 -4.74 -3.37 7.67
C GLY A 20 -4.41 -4.04 9.00
N GLY A 21 -3.96 -5.31 8.96
CA GLY A 21 -3.66 -6.09 10.16
C GLY A 21 -2.49 -5.53 10.96
N GLY A 22 -1.43 -5.07 10.30
CA GLY A 22 -0.29 -4.41 10.94
C GLY A 22 -0.68 -3.09 11.60
N MET A 23 -1.54 -2.29 10.96
CA MET A 23 -2.04 -1.05 11.57
C MET A 23 -2.96 -1.34 12.77
N ALA A 24 -3.86 -2.31 12.64
CA ALA A 24 -4.72 -2.74 13.75
C ALA A 24 -3.89 -3.26 14.93
N ALA A 25 -2.88 -4.11 14.66
CA ALA A 25 -1.97 -4.63 15.67
C ALA A 25 -1.26 -3.51 16.41
N LYS A 26 -0.70 -2.53 15.67
CA LYS A 26 -0.07 -1.34 16.25
C LYS A 26 -1.01 -0.60 17.20
N ILE A 27 -2.20 -0.21 16.73
CA ILE A 27 -3.12 0.61 17.53
C ILE A 27 -3.63 -0.15 18.76
N LEU A 28 -3.99 -1.42 18.61
CA LEU A 28 -4.52 -2.22 19.70
C LEU A 28 -3.46 -2.54 20.76
N SER A 29 -2.25 -2.90 20.33
CA SER A 29 -1.13 -3.15 21.26
C SER A 29 -0.67 -1.88 21.98
N GLU A 30 -0.59 -0.74 21.29
CA GLU A 30 -0.29 0.56 21.93
C GLU A 30 -1.37 1.00 22.92
N SER A 31 -2.59 0.48 22.78
CA SER A 31 -3.70 0.68 23.72
C SER A 31 -3.66 -0.29 24.92
N GLY A 32 -2.64 -1.16 25.00
CA GLY A 32 -2.40 -2.07 26.12
C GLY A 32 -3.00 -3.47 25.98
N LEU A 33 -3.57 -3.82 24.82
CA LEU A 33 -4.15 -5.15 24.59
C LEU A 33 -3.09 -6.19 24.22
N GLU A 34 -3.28 -7.44 24.67
CA GLU A 34 -2.49 -8.57 24.20
C GLU A 34 -3.02 -9.05 22.84
N VAL A 35 -2.24 -8.82 21.78
CA VAL A 35 -2.64 -9.11 20.39
C VAL A 35 -1.85 -10.28 19.84
N ALA A 36 -2.55 -11.29 19.32
CA ALA A 36 -1.95 -12.33 18.48
C ALA A 36 -2.13 -11.98 17.00
N VAL A 37 -1.07 -12.06 16.20
CA VAL A 37 -1.14 -11.88 14.74
C VAL A 37 -0.79 -13.21 14.08
N LEU A 38 -1.70 -13.70 13.24
CA LEU A 38 -1.52 -14.91 12.45
C LEU A 38 -1.18 -14.53 11.01
N GLU A 39 0.03 -14.86 10.57
CA GLU A 39 0.45 -14.65 9.18
C GLU A 39 0.64 -16.01 8.50
N ALA A 40 0.08 -16.15 7.29
CA ALA A 40 0.13 -17.39 6.54
C ALA A 40 1.44 -17.57 5.77
N GLY A 41 2.19 -16.48 5.57
CA GLY A 41 3.49 -16.46 4.92
C GLY A 41 4.67 -16.54 5.87
N PRO A 42 5.90 -16.59 5.33
CA PRO A 42 7.11 -16.59 6.13
C PRO A 42 7.31 -15.23 6.82
N TYR A 43 8.14 -15.28 7.86
CA TYR A 43 8.71 -14.08 8.46
C TYR A 43 9.52 -13.30 7.41
N PHE A 44 9.43 -11.97 7.48
CA PHE A 44 10.17 -11.06 6.62
C PHE A 44 10.64 -9.85 7.43
N ASP A 45 11.92 -9.54 7.32
CA ASP A 45 12.55 -8.38 7.92
C ASP A 45 13.15 -7.48 6.83
N PRO A 46 12.57 -6.30 6.57
CA PRO A 46 13.11 -5.36 5.60
C PRO A 46 14.47 -4.77 6.00
N ALA A 47 14.93 -4.96 7.24
CA ALA A 47 16.27 -4.56 7.69
C ALA A 47 17.35 -5.61 7.38
N ASP A 48 16.97 -6.88 7.18
CA ASP A 48 17.90 -7.96 6.84
C ASP A 48 18.37 -7.84 5.36
N PRO A 49 19.67 -7.60 5.10
CA PRO A 49 20.20 -7.53 3.73
C PRO A 49 19.97 -8.79 2.90
N ALA A 50 19.85 -9.96 3.54
CA ALA A 50 19.59 -11.22 2.86
C ALA A 50 18.17 -11.23 2.23
N GLN A 51 17.21 -10.61 2.89
CA GLN A 51 15.81 -10.56 2.47
C GLN A 51 15.46 -9.29 1.68
N ARG A 52 16.22 -8.21 1.85
CA ARG A 52 16.02 -6.91 1.18
C ARG A 52 16.52 -6.93 -0.27
N THR A 53 15.80 -7.59 -1.16
CA THR A 53 16.12 -7.72 -2.59
C THR A 53 15.80 -6.48 -3.41
N GLN A 54 14.79 -5.71 -3.02
CA GLN A 54 14.23 -4.57 -3.75
C GLN A 54 15.15 -3.34 -3.84
N LEU A 55 16.20 -3.29 -3.02
CA LEU A 55 17.21 -2.21 -3.04
C LEU A 55 18.55 -2.65 -3.64
N ARG A 56 18.63 -3.88 -4.17
CA ARG A 56 19.84 -4.37 -4.84
C ARG A 56 19.98 -3.72 -6.20
N TRP A 57 21.22 -3.49 -6.59
CA TRP A 57 21.57 -2.99 -7.90
C TRP A 57 21.50 -4.08 -8.97
N PRO A 58 21.25 -3.71 -10.24
CA PRO A 58 21.25 -4.67 -11.36
C PRO A 58 22.49 -5.57 -11.41
N TRP A 59 23.68 -5.04 -11.11
CA TRP A 59 24.92 -5.80 -11.14
C TRP A 59 25.13 -6.76 -9.95
N GLU A 60 24.25 -6.75 -8.95
CA GLU A 60 24.29 -7.73 -7.86
C GLU A 60 23.50 -9.00 -8.21
N SER A 61 22.62 -8.94 -9.23
CA SER A 61 21.99 -10.12 -9.79
C SER A 61 22.88 -10.75 -10.87
N PRO A 62 23.08 -12.09 -10.85
CA PRO A 62 23.71 -12.82 -11.95
C PRO A 62 22.99 -12.63 -13.29
N ARG A 63 21.68 -12.38 -13.25
CA ARG A 63 20.83 -12.13 -14.41
C ARG A 63 20.85 -10.68 -14.87
N ARG A 64 21.56 -9.76 -14.20
CA ARG A 64 21.61 -8.32 -14.53
C ARG A 64 20.23 -7.67 -14.66
N GLY A 65 19.24 -8.19 -13.91
CA GLY A 65 17.84 -7.76 -13.99
C GLY A 65 17.03 -8.32 -15.16
N ALA A 66 17.57 -9.30 -15.89
CA ALA A 66 16.76 -10.10 -16.79
C ALA A 66 15.67 -10.86 -16.00
N PRO A 67 14.50 -11.11 -16.64
CA PRO A 67 13.42 -11.87 -16.03
C PRO A 67 13.88 -13.22 -15.49
N SER A 68 13.18 -13.72 -14.46
CA SER A 68 13.37 -15.07 -13.93
C SER A 68 12.02 -15.78 -13.86
N THR A 69 12.00 -16.98 -13.30
CA THR A 69 10.75 -17.71 -13.01
C THR A 69 9.88 -17.03 -11.95
N ARG A 70 10.44 -16.07 -11.19
CA ARG A 70 9.68 -15.22 -10.28
C ARG A 70 9.12 -14.01 -11.02
N ALA A 71 7.88 -13.64 -10.68
CA ALA A 71 7.33 -12.36 -11.09
C ALA A 71 8.26 -11.22 -10.65
N PHE A 72 8.47 -10.23 -11.53
CA PHE A 72 9.37 -9.08 -11.30
C PHE A 72 10.85 -9.43 -11.02
N GLY A 73 11.25 -10.69 -11.21
CA GLY A 73 12.65 -11.12 -11.21
C GLY A 73 13.30 -11.17 -9.82
N ASP A 74 14.62 -11.02 -9.81
CA ASP A 74 15.44 -11.20 -8.60
C ASP A 74 15.28 -10.06 -7.56
N PHE A 75 14.69 -8.93 -7.95
CA PHE A 75 14.47 -7.76 -7.09
C PHE A 75 13.12 -7.79 -6.37
N ASP A 76 12.25 -8.75 -6.70
CA ASP A 76 10.98 -8.87 -6.01
C ASP A 76 11.20 -9.33 -4.57
N ALA A 77 10.66 -8.55 -3.63
CA ALA A 77 10.62 -8.90 -2.21
C ALA A 77 9.38 -9.72 -1.83
N ALA A 78 8.38 -9.84 -2.73
CA ALA A 78 7.18 -10.59 -2.44
C ALA A 78 7.43 -12.10 -2.45
N TYR A 79 7.00 -12.76 -1.38
CA TYR A 79 6.69 -14.18 -1.40
C TYR A 79 5.25 -14.33 -1.85
N GLY A 80 5.02 -14.96 -3.01
CA GLY A 80 3.71 -15.06 -3.65
C GLY A 80 3.80 -14.76 -5.14
N GLY A 81 2.70 -14.27 -5.71
CA GLY A 81 2.61 -14.05 -7.16
C GLY A 81 1.18 -13.84 -7.63
N TRP A 82 1.00 -13.95 -8.95
CA TRP A 82 -0.31 -13.96 -9.63
C TRP A 82 -1.11 -15.23 -9.30
N GLU A 83 -0.41 -16.33 -9.09
CA GLU A 83 -0.95 -17.62 -8.68
C GLU A 83 -0.28 -18.05 -7.38
N ILE A 84 -1.06 -18.64 -6.47
CA ILE A 84 -0.59 -19.24 -5.23
C ILE A 84 -1.18 -20.63 -5.19
N GLU A 85 -0.31 -21.63 -5.06
CA GLU A 85 -0.69 -23.04 -4.97
C GLU A 85 -1.67 -23.26 -3.80
N GLY A 86 -2.76 -23.99 -4.07
CA GLY A 86 -3.81 -24.26 -3.09
C GLY A 86 -4.75 -23.07 -2.80
N GLU A 87 -4.54 -21.91 -3.41
CA GLU A 87 -5.37 -20.71 -3.20
C GLU A 87 -5.90 -20.12 -4.49
N PRO A 88 -6.77 -20.83 -5.21
CA PRO A 88 -7.41 -20.29 -6.39
C PRO A 88 -8.35 -19.14 -6.01
N TYR A 89 -8.50 -18.16 -6.90
CA TYR A 89 -9.62 -17.21 -6.87
C TYR A 89 -10.55 -17.49 -8.05
N THR A 90 -11.83 -17.27 -7.83
CA THR A 90 -12.85 -17.46 -8.87
C THR A 90 -12.86 -16.28 -9.83
N ARG A 91 -13.17 -16.57 -11.09
CA ARG A 91 -13.40 -15.57 -12.13
C ARG A 91 -14.72 -15.90 -12.81
N VAL A 92 -15.43 -14.88 -13.27
CA VAL A 92 -16.64 -15.09 -14.07
C VAL A 92 -16.23 -15.73 -15.41
N PRO A 93 -16.93 -16.79 -15.89
CA PRO A 93 -16.62 -17.39 -17.19
C PRO A 93 -16.54 -16.35 -18.31
N GLY A 94 -15.52 -16.45 -19.18
CA GLY A 94 -15.29 -15.49 -20.27
C GLY A 94 -14.61 -14.18 -19.84
N THR A 95 -14.30 -13.99 -18.55
CA THR A 95 -13.57 -12.81 -18.06
C THR A 95 -12.11 -13.12 -17.75
N GLN A 96 -11.27 -12.09 -17.84
CA GLN A 96 -9.89 -12.12 -17.39
C GLN A 96 -9.78 -11.29 -16.11
N PHE A 97 -9.22 -11.90 -15.07
CA PHE A 97 -8.91 -11.23 -13.81
C PHE A 97 -7.63 -11.85 -13.27
N GLU A 98 -6.69 -11.00 -12.88
CA GLU A 98 -5.43 -11.39 -12.26
C GLU A 98 -5.25 -10.66 -10.94
N TRP A 99 -4.79 -11.37 -9.92
CA TRP A 99 -4.62 -10.79 -8.60
C TRP A 99 -3.28 -11.16 -7.99
N PHE A 100 -2.37 -10.19 -7.99
CA PHE A 100 -1.09 -10.32 -7.31
C PHE A 100 -1.27 -10.33 -5.80
N ARG A 101 -0.77 -11.38 -5.15
CA ARG A 101 -0.88 -11.60 -3.71
C ARG A 101 0.50 -11.83 -3.11
N SER A 102 0.79 -11.10 -2.03
CA SER A 102 1.99 -11.32 -1.21
C SER A 102 1.56 -12.01 0.08
N ARG A 103 2.15 -13.17 0.34
CA ARG A 103 1.93 -14.03 1.50
C ARG A 103 3.21 -14.03 2.33
N MET A 104 3.36 -13.05 3.21
CA MET A 104 4.56 -12.79 4.02
C MET A 104 4.25 -11.78 5.11
N LEU A 105 5.08 -11.71 6.15
CA LEU A 105 4.99 -10.67 7.18
C LEU A 105 4.96 -9.26 6.55
N GLY A 106 3.96 -8.45 6.89
CA GLY A 106 3.72 -7.12 6.31
C GLY A 106 2.91 -7.13 5.00
N GLY A 107 2.82 -8.29 4.33
CA GLY A 107 2.05 -8.47 3.11
C GLY A 107 2.49 -7.53 1.98
N ARG A 108 1.50 -6.97 1.26
CA ARG A 108 1.75 -6.13 0.06
C ARG A 108 2.43 -4.79 0.35
N THR A 109 2.54 -4.35 1.61
CA THR A 109 3.27 -3.10 1.93
C THR A 109 4.78 -3.22 1.67
N ASN A 110 5.29 -4.44 1.49
CA ASN A 110 6.68 -4.68 1.09
C ASN A 110 6.92 -4.53 -0.42
N HIS A 111 5.88 -4.60 -1.26
CA HIS A 111 5.98 -4.65 -2.73
C HIS A 111 5.20 -3.54 -3.46
N TRP A 112 4.27 -2.86 -2.80
CA TRP A 112 3.44 -1.81 -3.43
C TRP A 112 4.24 -0.63 -4.03
N GLY A 113 3.61 0.08 -4.97
CA GLY A 113 4.18 1.26 -5.64
C GLY A 113 4.28 2.53 -4.78
N ARG A 114 3.93 2.46 -3.48
CA ARG A 114 4.01 3.57 -2.50
C ARG A 114 3.16 4.79 -2.82
N ILE A 115 2.24 4.70 -3.77
CA ILE A 115 1.22 5.73 -4.04
C ILE A 115 0.22 5.72 -2.88
N ALA A 116 0.06 6.86 -2.23
CA ALA A 116 -0.75 7.03 -1.04
C ALA A 116 -1.73 8.19 -1.23
N LEU A 117 -2.81 7.91 -1.98
CA LEU A 117 -3.88 8.86 -2.26
C LEU A 117 -4.96 8.80 -1.19
N ARG A 118 -5.62 9.94 -0.96
CA ARG A 118 -6.82 10.02 -0.11
C ARG A 118 -8.04 9.92 -1.01
N PHE A 119 -9.08 9.26 -0.54
CA PHE A 119 -10.41 9.48 -1.12
C PHE A 119 -10.85 10.91 -0.84
N GLY A 120 -11.49 11.54 -1.81
CA GLY A 120 -12.14 12.83 -1.67
C GLY A 120 -13.60 12.72 -1.25
N PRO A 121 -14.26 13.84 -0.91
CA PRO A 121 -15.65 13.85 -0.45
C PRO A 121 -16.64 13.18 -1.42
N LEU A 122 -16.38 13.29 -2.73
CA LEU A 122 -17.25 12.71 -3.76
C LEU A 122 -17.11 11.19 -3.85
N ASP A 123 -15.96 10.62 -3.48
CA ASP A 123 -15.72 9.17 -3.54
C ASP A 123 -16.59 8.42 -2.52
N PHE A 124 -16.90 9.06 -1.38
CA PHE A 124 -17.79 8.51 -0.36
C PHE A 124 -19.28 8.57 -0.77
N LYS A 125 -19.63 9.38 -1.77
CA LYS A 125 -21.02 9.66 -2.19
C LYS A 125 -21.25 9.39 -3.67
N ARG A 126 -20.55 8.39 -4.24
CA ARG A 126 -20.53 8.16 -5.68
C ARG A 126 -21.90 7.81 -6.26
N LYS A 127 -22.72 7.05 -5.53
CA LYS A 127 -24.09 6.70 -5.94
C LYS A 127 -24.95 7.93 -6.17
N ASP A 128 -24.81 8.98 -5.36
CA ASP A 128 -25.58 10.22 -5.54
C ASP A 128 -25.15 11.01 -6.78
N ILE A 129 -23.96 10.75 -7.31
CA ILE A 129 -23.36 11.49 -8.43
C ILE A 129 -23.67 10.81 -9.76
N ASP A 130 -23.44 9.50 -9.86
CA ASP A 130 -23.59 8.76 -11.13
C ASP A 130 -24.60 7.59 -11.06
N GLY A 131 -25.22 7.36 -9.91
CA GLY A 131 -26.18 6.28 -9.71
C GLY A 131 -25.56 4.90 -9.53
N LEU A 132 -24.23 4.77 -9.54
CA LEU A 132 -23.52 3.49 -9.48
C LEU A 132 -22.99 3.18 -8.07
N GLY A 133 -23.00 1.89 -7.73
CA GLY A 133 -22.51 1.40 -6.44
C GLY A 133 -23.33 1.91 -5.25
N ASP A 134 -22.66 2.10 -4.12
CA ASP A 134 -23.27 2.56 -2.88
C ASP A 134 -22.54 3.75 -2.26
N ASN A 135 -23.30 4.59 -1.56
CA ASN A 135 -22.72 5.60 -0.70
C ASN A 135 -22.18 4.93 0.55
N TRP A 136 -21.01 5.41 0.99
CA TRP A 136 -20.47 5.01 2.26
C TRP A 136 -21.33 5.59 3.41
N PRO A 137 -21.49 4.85 4.51
CA PRO A 137 -22.20 5.33 5.69
C PRO A 137 -21.41 6.38 6.49
N ILE A 138 -20.17 6.66 6.07
CA ILE A 138 -19.27 7.68 6.62
C ILE A 138 -18.87 8.67 5.53
N GLY A 139 -18.43 9.86 5.93
CA GLY A 139 -17.92 10.90 5.04
C GLY A 139 -16.42 11.14 5.15
N TYR A 140 -15.89 11.95 4.21
CA TYR A 140 -14.48 12.35 4.22
C TYR A 140 -14.07 13.00 5.54
N GLU A 141 -14.89 13.88 6.11
CA GLU A 141 -14.58 14.60 7.35
C GLU A 141 -14.38 13.66 8.55
N GLU A 142 -15.07 12.51 8.58
CA GLU A 142 -14.90 11.50 9.63
C GLU A 142 -13.59 10.73 9.47
N VAL A 143 -13.17 10.45 8.23
CA VAL A 143 -11.93 9.70 7.94
C VAL A 143 -10.70 10.61 7.94
N LYS A 144 -10.87 11.90 7.66
CA LYS A 144 -9.79 12.89 7.53
C LYS A 144 -8.80 12.86 8.71
N PRO A 145 -9.22 12.82 10.00
CA PRO A 145 -8.28 12.74 11.12
C PRO A 145 -7.40 11.49 11.08
N TYR A 146 -7.88 10.39 10.52
CA TYR A 146 -7.12 9.14 10.37
C TYR A 146 -6.15 9.21 9.21
N TYR A 147 -6.56 9.78 8.07
CA TYR A 147 -5.62 10.10 6.99
C TYR A 147 -4.50 11.02 7.48
N ASP A 148 -4.83 12.07 8.25
CA ASP A 148 -3.84 12.99 8.82
C ASP A 148 -2.81 12.28 9.72
N LYS A 149 -3.23 11.26 10.47
CA LYS A 149 -2.31 10.42 11.27
C LYS A 149 -1.40 9.58 10.38
N VAL A 150 -1.95 8.96 9.33
CA VAL A 150 -1.17 8.12 8.41
C VAL A 150 -0.14 8.93 7.64
N ASP A 151 -0.50 10.10 7.11
CA ASP A 151 0.42 10.97 6.39
C ASP A 151 1.70 11.28 7.19
N LYS A 152 1.53 11.62 8.47
CA LYS A 152 2.62 11.93 9.40
C LYS A 152 3.43 10.69 9.78
N LEU A 153 2.75 9.55 9.91
CA LEU A 153 3.38 8.28 10.26
C LEU A 153 4.30 7.78 9.14
N VAL A 154 3.82 7.79 7.89
CA VAL A 154 4.53 7.15 6.76
C VAL A 154 5.37 8.14 5.93
N GLY A 155 5.24 9.45 6.16
CA GLY A 155 6.04 10.47 5.50
C GLY A 155 5.76 10.54 3.99
N ILE A 156 4.56 11.00 3.64
CA ILE A 156 4.14 11.16 2.24
C ILE A 156 4.74 12.46 1.70
N PHE A 157 5.30 12.45 0.49
CA PHE A 157 5.62 13.69 -0.21
C PHE A 157 4.50 14.07 -1.18
N GLY A 158 4.36 15.37 -1.47
CA GLY A 158 3.33 15.89 -2.36
C GLY A 158 3.24 17.41 -2.28
N SER A 159 2.17 17.98 -2.82
CA SER A 159 1.89 19.41 -2.77
C SER A 159 0.39 19.68 -2.56
N LYS A 160 0.06 20.96 -2.36
CA LYS A 160 -1.28 21.40 -1.96
C LYS A 160 -1.92 22.27 -3.04
N GLU A 161 -2.76 21.66 -3.85
CA GLU A 161 -3.48 22.34 -4.93
C GLU A 161 -4.93 22.66 -4.60
N ASN A 162 -5.45 22.18 -3.45
CA ASN A 162 -6.84 22.39 -3.03
C ASN A 162 -7.86 21.87 -4.06
N LEU A 163 -7.55 20.73 -4.68
CA LEU A 163 -8.45 20.08 -5.62
C LEU A 163 -9.67 19.53 -4.88
N ALA A 164 -10.86 19.75 -5.44
CA ALA A 164 -12.14 19.46 -4.80
C ALA A 164 -12.31 18.00 -4.34
N ASN A 165 -11.78 17.04 -5.12
CA ASN A 165 -11.86 15.61 -4.81
C ASN A 165 -10.49 14.92 -4.79
N GLU A 166 -9.41 15.68 -4.57
CA GLU A 166 -8.08 15.14 -4.30
C GLU A 166 -7.51 15.88 -3.07
N PRO A 167 -8.05 15.61 -1.87
CA PRO A 167 -7.85 16.45 -0.71
C PRO A 167 -6.41 16.51 -0.26
N ASN A 168 -5.97 17.68 0.21
CA ASN A 168 -4.62 17.83 0.71
C ASN A 168 -4.36 17.00 1.97
N GLY A 169 -3.08 16.77 2.25
CA GLY A 169 -2.58 16.09 3.43
C GLY A 169 -1.41 16.81 4.10
N PHE A 170 -0.70 16.08 4.95
CA PHE A 170 0.59 16.48 5.49
C PHE A 170 1.68 15.91 4.61
N PHE A 171 2.34 16.80 3.86
CA PHE A 171 3.29 16.40 2.84
C PHE A 171 4.71 16.90 3.15
N LEU A 172 5.68 16.02 2.94
CA LEU A 172 7.06 16.38 2.71
C LEU A 172 7.20 17.07 1.34
N PRO A 173 8.22 17.92 1.15
CA PRO A 173 8.52 18.49 -0.17
C PRO A 173 8.76 17.37 -1.21
N PRO A 174 8.15 17.48 -2.40
CA PRO A 174 8.36 16.50 -3.45
C PRO A 174 9.80 16.59 -4.00
N PRO A 175 10.35 15.49 -4.54
CA PRO A 175 11.61 15.55 -5.26
C PRO A 175 11.50 16.51 -6.46
N LYS A 176 12.63 17.09 -6.87
CA LYS A 176 12.65 17.93 -8.06
C LYS A 176 12.23 17.10 -9.28
N PRO A 177 11.35 17.63 -10.15
CA PRO A 177 10.94 16.93 -11.35
C PRO A 177 12.14 16.70 -12.27
N ARG A 178 12.16 15.55 -12.93
CA ARG A 178 13.11 15.20 -13.98
C ARG A 178 12.84 16.03 -15.22
N LEU A 179 13.81 16.08 -16.14
CA LEU A 179 13.73 16.89 -17.34
C LEU A 179 12.45 16.63 -18.15
N HIS A 180 12.07 15.37 -18.37
CA HIS A 180 10.85 15.02 -19.11
C HIS A 180 9.56 15.42 -18.36
N GLU A 181 9.56 15.36 -17.03
CA GLU A 181 8.43 15.81 -16.19
C GLU A 181 8.20 17.32 -16.34
N LEU A 182 9.27 18.12 -16.51
CA LEU A 182 9.13 19.55 -16.81
C LEU A 182 8.40 19.80 -18.14
N TYR A 183 8.64 18.98 -19.17
CA TYR A 183 7.90 19.08 -20.43
C TYR A 183 6.42 18.72 -20.26
N TYR A 184 6.11 17.67 -19.50
CA TYR A 184 4.72 17.30 -19.18
C TYR A 184 4.00 18.40 -18.41
N ILE A 185 4.63 18.96 -17.38
CA ILE A 185 4.07 20.08 -16.60
C ILE A 185 3.82 21.30 -17.49
N LYS A 186 4.76 21.64 -18.38
CA LYS A 186 4.61 22.76 -19.32
C LYS A 186 3.44 22.53 -20.29
N ALA A 187 3.32 21.33 -20.85
CA ALA A 187 2.23 20.98 -21.75
C ALA A 187 0.87 20.98 -21.04
N ALA A 188 0.79 20.40 -19.83
CA ALA A 188 -0.42 20.39 -19.02
C ALA A 188 -0.91 21.82 -18.72
N ARG A 189 -0.01 22.72 -18.32
CA ARG A 189 -0.32 24.14 -18.11
C ARG A 189 -0.87 24.81 -19.38
N LYS A 190 -0.25 24.54 -20.54
CA LYS A 190 -0.75 25.07 -21.83
C LYS A 190 -2.15 24.56 -22.17
N ALA A 191 -2.48 23.33 -21.75
CA ALA A 191 -3.78 22.71 -21.93
C ALA A 191 -4.78 23.03 -20.80
N ASN A 192 -4.45 23.92 -19.86
CA ASN A 192 -5.26 24.22 -18.68
C ASN A 192 -5.58 22.98 -17.81
N VAL A 193 -4.62 22.04 -17.73
CA VAL A 193 -4.68 20.85 -16.87
C VAL A 193 -3.72 21.02 -15.70
N THR A 194 -4.22 20.84 -14.48
CA THR A 194 -3.40 20.89 -13.27
C THR A 194 -2.53 19.64 -13.16
N ALA A 195 -1.22 19.81 -13.30
CA ALA A 195 -0.24 18.75 -13.05
C ALA A 195 0.33 18.89 -11.64
N ILE A 196 0.25 17.82 -10.86
CA ILE A 196 0.75 17.75 -9.48
C ILE A 196 1.80 16.63 -9.35
N PRO A 197 2.79 16.75 -8.44
CA PRO A 197 3.63 15.63 -8.07
C PRO A 197 2.78 14.49 -7.50
N ALA A 198 3.17 13.25 -7.80
CA ALA A 198 2.55 12.08 -7.20
C ALA A 198 2.65 12.14 -5.67
N ARG A 199 1.63 11.62 -4.97
CA ARG A 199 1.63 11.51 -3.51
C ARG A 199 2.18 10.15 -3.11
N MET A 200 3.43 10.11 -2.66
CA MET A 200 4.13 8.84 -2.40
C MET A 200 4.92 8.80 -1.09
N SER A 201 4.99 7.62 -0.48
CA SER A 201 5.77 7.35 0.75
C SER A 201 7.14 6.72 0.42
N ILE A 202 8.08 7.56 -0.03
CA ILE A 202 9.43 7.14 -0.44
C ILE A 202 10.54 7.83 0.37
N LEU A 203 10.33 9.08 0.81
CA LEU A 203 11.37 9.85 1.52
C LEU A 203 11.52 9.47 2.99
N THR A 204 10.50 8.81 3.56
CA THR A 204 10.46 8.21 4.91
C THR A 204 11.10 9.07 6.00
N LYS A 205 10.70 10.34 6.10
CA LYS A 205 10.97 11.20 7.26
C LYS A 205 9.66 11.44 8.00
N ARG A 206 9.68 11.37 9.33
CA ARG A 206 8.53 11.77 10.15
C ARG A 206 8.25 13.27 9.92
N ILE A 207 6.97 13.60 9.83
CA ILE A 207 6.45 14.97 9.70
C ILE A 207 5.96 15.44 11.06
#